data_AF-A0A3D5WKE4-F1
#
_entry.id   AF-A0A3D5WKE4-F1
#
_cell.length_a   1.000
_cell.length_b   1.000
_cell.length_c   1.000
_cell.angle_alpha   90.00
_cell.angle_beta   90.00
_cell.angle_gamma   90.00
#
_symmetry.space_group_name_H-M   'P 1'
#
loop_
_entity.id
_entity.type
_entity.pdbx_description
1 polymer ?
#
loop_
_entity_poly.entity_id
_entity_poly.type
_entity_poly.pdbx_seq_one_letter_code
_entity_poly.pdbx_strand_id
1 'polypeptide(L)'
;GADDYITKPFNPLELMARVKTQLRRYTRYNTAGVTQEQDEEIDIRGMHISNISHKCMLNGQEIALTPLEFDIVWYLARKQGKVVSSEELFEAVWKEKYLDNNNTVMAHIARIRDKM
;
A
#
# COMPACT_ATOMS: atom_id res chain seq x y z
N GLY A 1 -8.26 -2.23 -35.43
CA GLY A 1 -8.93 -1.05 -34.85
C GLY A 1 -8.10 -0.62 -33.69
N ALA A 2 -7.69 0.65 -33.67
CA ALA A 2 -6.71 1.18 -32.74
C ALA A 2 -7.29 1.36 -31.33
N ASP A 3 -6.59 0.82 -30.34
CA ASP A 3 -6.73 1.18 -28.92
C ASP A 3 -5.37 1.69 -28.38
N ASP A 4 -4.68 2.47 -29.22
CA ASP A 4 -3.60 3.34 -28.78
C ASP A 4 -4.19 4.43 -27.89
N TYR A 5 -3.87 4.42 -26.60
CA TYR A 5 -3.49 5.63 -25.87
C TYR A 5 -2.55 5.26 -24.71
N ILE A 6 -1.26 5.26 -25.01
CA ILE A 6 -0.18 5.43 -24.05
C ILE A 6 -0.01 6.95 -23.84
N THR A 7 -0.32 7.46 -22.65
CA THR A 7 0.22 8.76 -22.23
C THR A 7 1.53 8.53 -21.47
N LYS A 8 2.65 8.77 -22.17
CA LYS A 8 3.99 9.03 -21.62
C LYS A 8 3.97 10.36 -20.83
N PRO A 9 4.88 10.61 -19.86
CA PRO A 9 6.28 10.15 -19.82
C PRO A 9 6.54 9.02 -18.83
N PHE A 10 7.42 8.12 -19.24
CA PHE A 10 8.09 7.14 -18.39
C PHE A 10 9.31 7.77 -17.72
N ASN A 11 9.55 7.46 -16.44
CA ASN A 11 10.76 7.86 -15.72
C ASN A 11 11.68 6.63 -15.52
N PRO A 12 12.87 6.58 -16.15
CA PRO A 12 13.84 5.47 -16.04
C PRO A 12 14.38 5.17 -14.63
N LEU A 13 14.02 5.94 -13.60
CA LEU A 13 14.42 5.72 -12.20
C LEU A 13 13.60 4.64 -11.48
N GLU A 14 12.43 4.27 -12.00
CA GLU A 14 11.51 3.32 -11.36
C GLU A 14 12.07 1.87 -11.33
N LEU A 15 12.91 1.53 -12.30
CA LEU A 15 13.55 0.21 -12.39
C LEU A 15 14.70 0.04 -11.37
N MET A 16 15.42 1.12 -11.06
CA MET A 16 16.55 1.11 -10.10
C MET A 16 16.09 1.09 -8.63
N ALA A 17 14.93 1.70 -8.34
CA ALA A 17 14.34 1.71 -7.00
C ALA A 17 13.81 0.32 -6.57
N ARG A 18 13.34 -0.48 -7.54
CA ARG A 18 12.76 -1.81 -7.28
C ARG A 18 13.80 -2.83 -6.81
N VAL A 19 15.05 -2.70 -7.26
CA VAL A 19 16.17 -3.55 -6.82
C VAL A 19 16.72 -3.13 -5.45
N LYS A 20 16.85 -1.82 -5.20
CA LYS A 20 17.37 -1.31 -3.91
C LYS A 20 16.40 -1.51 -2.75
N THR A 21 15.10 -1.44 -3.01
CA THR A 21 14.07 -1.61 -1.96
C THR A 21 13.95 -3.06 -1.49
N GLN A 22 14.13 -4.05 -2.38
CA GLN A 22 14.16 -5.45 -1.96
C GLN A 22 15.40 -5.79 -1.11
N LEU A 23 16.56 -5.20 -1.40
CA LEU A 23 17.79 -5.46 -0.62
C LEU A 23 17.76 -4.82 0.78
N ARG A 24 17.07 -3.69 0.96
CA ARG A 24 16.94 -3.05 2.29
C ARG A 24 16.05 -3.84 3.26
N ARG A 25 15.22 -4.78 2.75
CA ARG A 25 14.40 -5.67 3.60
C ARG A 25 15.20 -6.78 4.29
N TYR A 26 16.44 -7.07 3.86
CA TYR A 26 17.25 -8.14 4.48
C TYR A 26 18.04 -7.71 5.73
N THR A 27 18.34 -6.43 5.92
CA THR A 27 19.31 -6.00 6.96
C THR A 27 18.68 -5.58 8.29
N ARG A 28 17.35 -5.54 8.39
CA ARG A 28 16.68 -4.97 9.58
C ARG A 28 16.16 -6.02 10.57
N TYR A 29 16.89 -7.13 10.69
CA TYR A 29 16.69 -8.18 11.70
C TYR A 29 17.27 -7.86 13.08
N ASN A 30 17.84 -6.67 13.30
CA ASN A 30 18.33 -6.28 14.62
C ASN A 30 18.07 -4.79 14.83
N THR A 31 17.15 -4.44 15.71
CA THR A 31 17.44 -3.68 16.95
C THR A 31 16.12 -3.37 17.68
N ALA A 32 16.14 -3.71 18.96
CA ALA A 32 15.12 -3.63 19.99
C ALA A 32 14.32 -2.32 20.11
N GLY A 33 13.11 -2.46 20.65
CA GLY A 33 12.51 -1.47 21.55
C GLY A 33 11.20 -0.85 21.05
N VAL A 34 10.09 -1.56 21.29
CA VAL A 34 8.80 -1.10 21.85
C VAL A 34 7.79 -2.22 21.53
N THR A 35 7.22 -2.81 22.57
CA THR A 35 6.15 -3.80 22.51
C THR A 35 4.90 -3.18 21.87
N GLN A 36 4.81 -3.26 20.54
CA GLN A 36 3.55 -3.36 19.84
C GLN A 36 3.50 -4.81 19.39
N GLU A 37 2.58 -5.60 19.96
CA GLU A 37 2.22 -6.87 19.35
C GLU A 37 2.00 -6.59 17.86
N GLN A 38 2.84 -7.21 17.05
CA GLN A 38 2.72 -7.20 15.61
C GLN A 38 1.45 -7.99 15.34
N ASP A 39 0.30 -7.31 15.38
CA ASP A 39 -0.89 -7.82 14.72
C ASP A 39 -0.51 -7.90 13.26
N GLU A 40 -0.05 -9.09 12.89
CA GLU A 40 0.26 -9.50 11.54
C GLU A 40 -1.04 -9.80 10.76
N GLU A 41 -2.18 -9.74 11.44
CA GLU A 41 -3.52 -9.94 10.88
C GLU A 41 -4.52 -8.93 11.44
N ILE A 42 -5.48 -8.52 10.62
CA ILE A 42 -6.54 -7.59 10.97
C ILE A 42 -7.87 -8.13 10.44
N ASP A 43 -8.88 -8.28 11.30
CA ASP A 43 -10.25 -8.63 10.92
C ASP A 43 -11.22 -7.48 11.25
N ILE A 44 -11.82 -6.90 10.22
CA ILE A 44 -12.73 -5.77 10.33
C ILE A 44 -13.91 -5.97 9.38
N ARG A 45 -15.12 -6.14 9.93
CA ARG A 45 -16.39 -6.13 9.16
C ARG A 45 -16.38 -7.09 7.96
N GLY A 46 -15.82 -8.29 8.15
CA GLY A 46 -15.72 -9.30 7.09
C GLY A 46 -14.51 -9.12 6.17
N MET A 47 -13.70 -8.08 6.37
CA MET A 47 -12.41 -7.92 5.72
C MET A 47 -11.30 -8.52 6.60
N HIS A 48 -10.58 -9.50 6.08
CA HIS A 48 -9.44 -10.12 6.74
C HIS A 48 -8.15 -9.79 5.98
N ILE A 49 -7.18 -9.17 6.63
CA ILE A 49 -5.92 -8.74 6.03
C ILE A 49 -4.78 -9.40 6.78
N SER A 50 -3.88 -10.08 6.08
CA SER A 50 -2.70 -10.74 6.66
C SER A 50 -1.43 -10.13 6.06
N ASN A 51 -0.60 -9.52 6.90
CA ASN A 51 0.67 -8.89 6.55
C ASN A 51 1.77 -9.93 6.27
N ILE A 52 1.74 -11.08 6.94
CA ILE A 52 2.67 -12.19 6.66
C ILE A 52 2.44 -12.75 5.26
N SER A 53 1.18 -13.06 4.93
CA SER A 53 0.84 -13.65 3.63
C SER A 53 0.64 -12.61 2.53
N HIS A 54 0.55 -11.33 2.91
CA HIS A 54 0.28 -10.20 2.04
C HIS A 54 -1.04 -10.39 1.25
N LYS A 55 -2.06 -10.93 1.94
CA LYS A 55 -3.38 -11.24 1.39
C LYS A 55 -4.46 -10.39 2.05
N CYS A 56 -5.48 -10.06 1.27
CA CYS A 56 -6.70 -9.41 1.72
C CYS A 56 -7.89 -10.24 1.26
N MET A 57 -8.83 -10.53 2.16
CA MET A 57 -10.07 -11.22 1.87
C MET A 57 -11.24 -10.37 2.33
N LEU A 58 -12.35 -10.40 1.60
CA LEU A 58 -13.62 -9.78 1.96
C LEU A 58 -14.72 -10.81 1.86
N ASN A 59 -15.45 -11.01 2.96
CA ASN A 59 -16.52 -12.00 3.08
C ASN A 59 -16.08 -13.41 2.63
N GLY A 60 -14.84 -13.79 2.95
CA GLY A 60 -14.26 -15.08 2.58
C GLY A 60 -13.75 -15.19 1.14
N GLN A 61 -13.83 -14.13 0.33
CA GLN A 61 -13.25 -14.09 -1.03
C GLN A 61 -11.96 -13.29 -1.05
N GLU A 62 -10.91 -13.82 -1.69
CA GLU A 62 -9.63 -13.13 -1.82
C GLU A 62 -9.73 -11.96 -2.82
N ILE A 63 -9.29 -10.78 -2.40
CA ILE A 63 -9.22 -9.57 -3.23
C ILE A 63 -7.79 -9.43 -3.77
N ALA A 64 -7.67 -9.40 -5.10
CA ALA A 64 -6.39 -9.19 -5.77
C ALA A 64 -5.93 -7.71 -5.69
N LEU A 65 -5.06 -7.42 -4.73
CA LEU A 65 -4.41 -6.13 -4.56
C LEU A 65 -2.98 -6.15 -5.12
N THR A 66 -2.59 -5.06 -5.76
CA THR A 66 -1.17 -4.80 -6.03
C THR A 66 -0.43 -4.52 -4.71
N PRO A 67 0.92 -4.63 -4.67
CA PRO A 67 1.68 -4.36 -3.45
C PRO A 67 1.36 -3.00 -2.81
N LEU A 68 1.22 -1.97 -3.63
CA LEU A 68 0.93 -0.62 -3.17
C LEU A 68 -0.49 -0.47 -2.65
N GLU A 69 -1.46 -1.11 -3.30
CA GLU A 69 -2.85 -1.11 -2.84
C GLU A 69 -3.00 -1.86 -1.51
N PHE A 70 -2.27 -2.97 -1.33
CA PHE A 70 -2.20 -3.66 -0.05
C PHE A 70 -1.62 -2.76 1.03
N ASP A 71 -0.49 -2.09 0.78
CA ASP A 71 0.14 -1.19 1.75
C ASP A 71 -0.82 -0.06 2.18
N ILE A 72 -1.63 0.47 1.24
CA ILE A 72 -2.69 1.45 1.53
C ILE A 72 -3.74 0.85 2.46
N VAL A 73 -4.31 -0.31 2.09
CA VAL A 73 -5.36 -0.98 2.87
C VAL A 73 -4.84 -1.33 4.26
N TRP A 74 -3.64 -1.87 4.36
CA TRP A 74 -2.96 -2.21 5.61
C TRP A 74 -2.78 -0.98 6.50
N TYR A 75 -2.28 0.12 5.94
CA TYR A 75 -2.07 1.35 6.70
C TYR A 75 -3.38 1.91 7.26
N LEU A 76 -4.43 1.95 6.43
CA LEU A 76 -5.76 2.42 6.82
C LEU A 76 -6.39 1.49 7.86
N ALA A 77 -6.25 0.18 7.71
CA ALA A 77 -6.75 -0.81 8.66
C ALA A 77 -6.07 -0.68 10.03
N ARG A 78 -4.75 -0.47 10.07
CA ARG A 78 -4.02 -0.20 11.32
C ARG A 78 -4.40 1.12 11.98
N LYS A 79 -4.93 2.07 11.21
CA LYS A 79 -5.44 3.36 11.70
C LYS A 79 -6.96 3.42 11.74
N GLN A 80 -7.63 2.27 11.89
CA GLN A 80 -9.08 2.19 11.97
C GLN A 80 -9.64 3.19 12.98
N GLY A 81 -10.73 3.86 12.60
CA GLY A 81 -11.42 4.85 13.43
C GLY A 81 -10.76 6.22 13.47
N LYS A 82 -9.64 6.43 12.77
CA LYS A 82 -9.00 7.74 12.62
C LYS A 82 -9.10 8.23 11.17
N VAL A 83 -9.29 9.54 11.01
CA VAL A 83 -9.20 10.18 9.69
C VAL A 83 -7.73 10.25 9.30
N VAL A 84 -7.42 9.78 8.10
CA VAL A 84 -6.07 9.81 7.51
C VAL A 84 -6.10 10.78 6.33
N SER A 85 -5.22 11.78 6.33
CA SER A 85 -5.13 12.72 5.21
C SER A 85 -4.46 12.08 3.99
N SER A 86 -4.69 12.62 2.80
CA SER A 86 -4.06 12.12 1.57
C SER A 86 -2.54 12.29 1.58
N GLU A 87 -2.07 13.41 2.16
CA GLU A 87 -0.66 13.68 2.39
C GLU A 87 -0.05 12.62 3.32
N GLU A 88 -0.66 12.40 4.49
CA GLU A 88 -0.20 11.41 5.47
C GLU A 88 -0.13 10.01 4.88
N LEU A 89 -1.18 9.60 4.15
CA LEU A 89 -1.24 8.30 3.49
C LEU A 89 -0.15 8.17 2.43
N PHE A 90 0.09 9.23 1.65
CA PHE A 90 1.14 9.26 0.64
C PHE A 90 2.52 9.06 1.29
N GLU A 91 2.86 9.88 2.26
CA GLU A 91 4.18 9.80 2.91
C GLU A 91 4.37 8.46 3.64
N ALA A 92 3.31 7.92 4.22
CA ALA A 92 3.35 6.65 4.92
C ALA A 92 3.56 5.46 3.98
N VAL A 93 2.92 5.43 2.82
CA VAL A 93 2.96 4.29 1.89
C VAL A 93 4.13 4.43 0.91
N TRP A 94 4.29 5.60 0.28
CA TRP A 94 5.36 5.84 -0.71
C TRP A 94 6.72 6.13 -0.06
N LYS A 95 6.77 6.49 1.24
CA LYS A 95 8.01 6.85 1.96
C LYS A 95 8.75 8.04 1.34
N GLU A 96 8.00 8.91 0.68
CA GLU A 96 8.48 10.12 0.01
C GLU A 96 7.70 11.32 0.54
N LYS A 97 8.29 12.52 0.45
CA LYS A 97 7.58 13.74 0.82
C LYS A 97 6.43 13.99 -0.15
N TYR A 98 5.29 14.40 0.39
CA TYR A 98 4.19 14.84 -0.45
C TYR A 98 4.59 16.13 -1.19
N LEU A 99 4.39 16.13 -2.51
CA LEU A 99 4.51 17.33 -3.34
C LEU A 99 3.08 17.71 -3.75
N ASP A 100 2.76 19.01 -3.62
CA ASP A 100 1.41 19.53 -3.86
C ASP A 100 0.81 19.03 -5.19
N ASN A 101 -0.51 18.80 -5.17
CA ASN A 101 -1.33 18.39 -6.32
C ASN A 101 -1.19 16.91 -6.77
N ASN A 102 -0.78 16.02 -5.87
CA ASN A 102 -0.63 14.60 -6.19
C ASN A 102 -1.96 13.81 -6.09
N ASN A 103 -2.60 13.57 -7.23
CA ASN A 103 -3.83 12.77 -7.35
C ASN A 103 -3.62 11.25 -7.27
N THR A 104 -2.37 10.79 -7.13
CA THR A 104 -2.03 9.35 -7.14
C THR A 104 -2.76 8.58 -6.05
N VAL A 105 -2.86 9.14 -4.84
CA VAL A 105 -3.58 8.51 -3.72
C VAL A 105 -5.04 8.26 -4.09
N MET A 106 -5.72 9.26 -4.66
CA MET A 106 -7.13 9.15 -5.02
C MET A 106 -7.38 8.10 -6.10
N ALA A 107 -6.49 8.00 -7.10
CA ALA A 107 -6.59 6.98 -8.13
C ALA A 107 -6.47 5.56 -7.56
N HIS A 108 -5.55 5.34 -6.62
CA HIS A 108 -5.43 4.04 -5.94
C HIS A 108 -6.63 3.74 -5.03
N ILE A 109 -7.14 4.73 -4.29
CA ILE A 109 -8.34 4.56 -3.46
C ILE A 109 -9.57 4.18 -4.31
N ALA A 110 -9.75 4.81 -5.47
CA ALA A 110 -10.83 4.46 -6.40
C ALA A 110 -10.72 2.99 -6.86
N ARG A 111 -9.55 2.58 -7.35
CA ARG A 111 -9.30 1.19 -7.78
C ARG A 111 -9.48 0.16 -6.67
N ILE A 112 -9.07 0.50 -5.43
CA ILE A 112 -9.27 -0.37 -4.27
C ILE A 112 -10.77 -0.55 -4.01
N ARG A 113 -11.54 0.55 -4.04
CA ARG A 113 -12.99 0.48 -3.84
C ARG A 113 -13.70 -0.29 -4.95
N ASP A 114 -13.25 -0.20 -6.19
CA ASP A 114 -13.83 -0.97 -7.30
C ASP A 114 -13.60 -2.50 -7.15
N LYS A 115 -12.63 -2.91 -6.33
CA LYS A 115 -12.30 -4.31 -6.06
C LYS A 115 -12.98 -4.88 -4.81
N MET A 116 -13.60 -4.03 -3.98
CA MET A 116 -14.26 -4.38 -2.72
C MET A 116 -15.78 -4.42 -2.92
#